data_AF-A0A368FRP2-F1
#
_entry.id   AF-A0A368FRP2-F1
#
_cell.length_a   1.000
_cell.length_b   1.000
_cell.length_c   1.000
_cell.angle_alpha   90.00
_cell.angle_beta   90.00
_cell.angle_gamma   90.00
#
_symmetry.space_group_name_H-M   'P 1'
#
loop_
_entity.id
_entity.type
_entity.pdbx_description
1 polymer ?
#
loop_
_entity_poly.entity_id
_entity_poly.type
_entity_poly.pdbx_seq_one_letter_code
_entity_poly.pdbx_strand_id
1 'polypeptide(L)'
;MLQFSTSSKPTTSQGQVCMDLLTTRSNRSGCFFNRRLCRRRGLEDYMRKNCPVTCGYCKMCFDDTANGLCSQSIVKRMCNNRNPRIRTATRARCPVACGICSPGAVLVLR
;
A
#
# COMPACT_ATOMS: atom_id res chain seq x y z
N MET A 1 33.26 -35.51 10.16
CA MET A 1 32.08 -34.70 10.49
C MET A 1 32.37 -33.27 10.10
N LEU A 2 31.59 -32.67 9.20
CA LEU A 2 31.40 -31.22 9.10
C LEU A 2 30.06 -31.01 8.36
N GLN A 3 29.05 -30.56 9.11
CA GLN A 3 27.73 -30.18 8.64
C GLN A 3 27.76 -28.74 8.11
N PHE A 4 27.06 -28.48 7.01
CA PHE A 4 26.49 -27.15 6.74
C PHE A 4 25.11 -27.33 6.10
N SER A 5 24.09 -27.37 6.94
CA SER A 5 22.70 -27.16 6.55
C SER A 5 22.38 -25.67 6.70
N THR A 6 22.23 -24.93 5.62
CA THR A 6 21.31 -23.78 5.59
C THR A 6 20.70 -23.67 4.20
N SER A 7 19.60 -24.42 4.01
CA SER A 7 18.53 -24.07 3.08
C SER A 7 18.15 -22.62 3.36
N SER A 8 18.55 -21.70 2.47
CA SER A 8 17.99 -20.35 2.39
C SER A 8 16.51 -20.49 2.05
N LYS A 9 15.69 -20.68 3.09
CA LYS A 9 14.25 -20.46 3.00
C LYS A 9 14.09 -19.02 2.49
N PRO A 10 13.41 -18.77 1.37
CA PRO A 10 12.86 -17.45 1.16
C PRO A 10 11.98 -17.19 2.37
N THR A 11 12.33 -16.21 3.18
CA THR A 11 11.43 -15.61 4.15
C THR A 11 10.31 -14.97 3.33
N THR A 12 9.35 -15.81 2.92
CA THR A 12 8.00 -15.40 2.62
C THR A 12 7.53 -14.69 3.88
N SER A 13 7.63 -13.36 3.92
CA SER A 13 6.78 -12.59 4.80
C SER A 13 5.38 -13.11 4.53
N GLN A 14 4.78 -13.73 5.54
CA GLN A 14 3.37 -14.12 5.50
C GLN A 14 2.62 -12.96 4.87
N GLY A 15 2.11 -13.16 3.66
CA GLY A 15 1.67 -12.09 2.77
C GLY A 15 0.69 -11.22 3.52
N GLN A 16 1.14 -10.06 3.99
CA GLN A 16 0.27 -9.13 4.67
C GLN A 16 -0.60 -8.54 3.58
N VAL A 17 -1.77 -9.14 3.43
CA VAL A 17 -2.74 -8.73 2.43
C VAL A 17 -3.16 -7.30 2.76
N CYS A 18 -2.80 -6.37 1.89
CA CYS A 18 -3.12 -4.96 2.07
C CYS A 18 -4.51 -4.64 1.52
N MET A 19 -5.52 -5.20 2.16
CA MET A 19 -6.92 -4.94 1.85
C MET A 19 -7.73 -4.87 3.14
N ASP A 20 -8.78 -4.08 3.14
CA ASP A 20 -9.74 -4.08 4.23
C ASP A 20 -10.61 -5.34 4.17
N LEU A 21 -10.87 -5.95 5.33
CA LEU A 21 -11.72 -7.13 5.41
C LEU A 21 -13.15 -6.79 5.00
N LEU A 22 -13.69 -7.60 4.09
CA LEU A 22 -15.07 -7.53 3.64
C LEU A 22 -15.98 -8.25 4.63
N THR A 23 -17.17 -7.71 4.85
CA THR A 23 -18.22 -8.40 5.60
C THR A 23 -18.86 -9.46 4.70
N THR A 24 -18.92 -10.70 5.19
CA THR A 24 -19.39 -11.88 4.44
C THR A 24 -20.82 -11.74 3.89
N ARG A 25 -21.66 -10.90 4.51
CA ARG A 25 -23.04 -10.67 4.08
C ARG A 25 -23.21 -9.65 2.94
N SER A 26 -22.28 -8.72 2.74
CA SER A 26 -22.49 -7.60 1.82
C SER A 26 -21.38 -7.37 0.81
N ASN A 27 -20.29 -8.13 0.90
CA ASN A 27 -19.06 -7.91 0.11
C ASN A 27 -18.52 -6.46 0.21
N ARG A 28 -18.92 -5.73 1.27
CA ARG A 28 -18.44 -4.38 1.61
C ARG A 28 -17.62 -4.43 2.88
N SER A 29 -16.59 -3.59 2.98
CA SER A 29 -15.85 -3.43 4.23
C SER A 29 -16.64 -2.56 5.22
N GLY A 30 -16.73 -3.01 6.48
CA GLY A 30 -17.26 -2.19 7.58
C GLY A 30 -16.27 -1.12 8.05
N CYS A 31 -15.07 -1.10 7.47
CA CYS A 31 -13.94 -0.29 7.91
C CYS A 31 -14.21 1.22 7.84
N PHE A 32 -15.00 1.69 6.86
CA PHE A 32 -15.39 3.10 6.76
C PHE A 32 -16.04 3.62 8.06
N PHE A 33 -16.98 2.88 8.62
CA PHE A 33 -17.66 3.24 9.88
C PHE A 33 -16.77 3.09 11.11
N ASN A 34 -15.75 2.22 11.01
CA ASN A 34 -14.81 1.93 12.08
C ASN A 34 -13.53 2.79 12.03
N ARG A 35 -13.41 3.75 11.12
CA ARG A 35 -12.20 4.57 10.97
C ARG A 35 -11.77 5.30 12.25
N ARG A 36 -12.72 5.64 13.12
CA ARG A 36 -12.44 6.23 14.45
C ARG A 36 -11.63 5.29 15.36
N LEU A 37 -11.72 3.98 15.15
CA LEU A 37 -11.04 2.97 15.97
C LEU A 37 -9.55 2.86 15.62
N CYS A 38 -9.11 3.35 14.45
CA CYS A 38 -7.70 3.34 14.03
C CYS A 38 -6.75 4.05 15.02
N ARG A 39 -7.28 4.98 15.82
CA ARG A 39 -6.51 5.76 16.80
C ARG A 39 -6.96 5.50 18.24
N ARG A 40 -7.84 4.52 18.45
CA ARG A 40 -8.34 4.20 19.79
C ARG A 40 -7.38 3.21 20.44
N ARG A 41 -6.81 3.58 21.59
CA ARG A 41 -5.92 2.71 22.36
C ARG A 41 -6.58 1.33 22.60
N GLY A 42 -5.79 0.27 22.39
CA GLY A 42 -6.23 -1.12 22.53
C GLY A 42 -6.96 -1.70 21.31
N LEU A 43 -7.31 -0.88 20.30
CA LEU A 43 -7.94 -1.36 19.05
C LEU A 43 -7.03 -1.22 17.82
N GLU A 44 -5.84 -0.65 17.97
CA GLU A 44 -4.90 -0.45 16.87
C GLU A 44 -4.51 -1.77 16.20
N ASP A 45 -4.20 -2.82 16.96
CA ASP A 45 -3.86 -4.14 16.41
C ASP A 45 -5.05 -4.81 15.72
N TYR A 46 -6.26 -4.63 16.27
CA TYR A 46 -7.49 -5.07 15.62
C TYR A 46 -7.65 -4.37 14.27
N MET A 47 -7.49 -3.05 14.24
CA MET A 47 -7.61 -2.28 13.00
C MET A 47 -6.47 -2.55 12.01
N ARG A 48 -5.25 -2.86 12.50
CA ARG A 48 -4.11 -3.27 11.67
C ARG A 48 -4.37 -4.57 10.93
N LYS A 49 -5.12 -5.50 11.53
CA LYS A 49 -5.50 -6.76 10.91
C LYS A 49 -6.74 -6.62 10.02
N ASN A 50 -7.73 -5.84 10.45
CA ASN A 50 -9.04 -5.83 9.81
C ASN A 50 -9.23 -4.71 8.79
N CYS A 51 -8.60 -3.56 9.01
CA CYS A 51 -8.79 -2.35 8.22
C CYS A 51 -7.46 -1.65 7.90
N PRO A 52 -6.43 -2.38 7.39
CA PRO A 52 -5.11 -1.82 7.22
C PRO A 52 -5.07 -0.69 6.18
N VAL A 53 -5.94 -0.72 5.17
CA VAL A 53 -6.01 0.33 4.14
C VAL A 53 -6.77 1.54 4.69
N THR A 54 -7.94 1.33 5.28
CA THR A 54 -8.74 2.43 5.87
C THR A 54 -7.96 3.20 6.95
N CYS A 55 -7.16 2.49 7.76
CA CYS A 55 -6.33 3.12 8.78
C CYS A 55 -4.98 3.63 8.27
N GLY A 56 -4.63 3.33 7.02
CA GLY A 56 -3.36 3.75 6.43
C GLY A 56 -2.14 3.04 7.01
N TYR A 57 -2.28 1.81 7.51
CA TYR A 57 -1.15 0.96 7.91
C TYR A 57 -0.47 0.29 6.71
N CYS A 58 -1.17 0.23 5.58
CA CYS A 58 -0.57 -0.14 4.32
C CYS A 58 -1.30 0.53 3.16
N LYS A 59 -0.65 0.54 1.99
CA LYS A 59 -1.31 0.77 0.72
C LYS A 59 -0.79 -0.20 -0.33
N MET A 60 -1.63 -0.54 -1.30
CA MET A 60 -1.13 -1.18 -2.51
C MET A 60 -0.49 -0.14 -3.43
N CYS A 61 0.61 -0.52 -4.05
CA CYS A 61 1.25 0.29 -5.06
C CYS A 61 0.54 0.14 -6.39
N PHE A 62 -0.27 1.14 -6.74
CA PHE A 62 -0.86 1.28 -8.06
C PHE A 62 -0.89 2.73 -8.48
N ASP A 63 -0.92 2.94 -9.78
CA ASP A 63 -1.18 4.24 -10.38
C ASP A 63 -2.67 4.55 -10.36
N ASP A 64 -2.99 5.82 -10.15
CA ASP A 64 -4.31 6.37 -10.39
C ASP A 64 -4.61 6.28 -11.90
N THR A 65 -5.52 5.39 -12.25
CA THR A 65 -5.92 5.18 -13.65
C THR A 65 -6.87 6.27 -14.16
N ALA A 66 -7.28 7.22 -13.31
CA ALA A 66 -8.14 8.31 -13.71
C ALA A 66 -7.53 9.09 -14.89
N ASN A 67 -8.27 9.16 -15.99
CA ASN A 67 -7.93 9.91 -17.21
C ASN A 67 -6.61 9.48 -17.88
N GLY A 68 -6.06 8.31 -17.54
CA GLY A 68 -4.85 7.77 -18.16
C GLY A 68 -3.57 8.60 -17.94
N LEU A 69 -3.56 9.53 -16.97
CA LEU A 69 -2.45 10.45 -16.73
C LEU A 69 -1.13 9.70 -16.52
N CYS A 70 -1.12 8.66 -15.69
CA CYS A 70 0.10 7.93 -15.30
C CYS A 70 0.77 7.18 -16.46
N SER A 71 0.05 6.91 -17.54
CA SER A 71 0.60 6.27 -18.75
C SER A 71 1.25 7.26 -19.72
N GLN A 72 1.09 8.57 -19.50
CA GLN A 72 1.63 9.59 -20.39
C GLN A 72 3.11 9.86 -20.13
N SER A 73 3.87 10.15 -21.19
CA SER A 73 5.30 10.47 -21.10
C SER A 73 5.59 11.72 -20.25
N ILE A 74 4.65 12.67 -20.17
CA ILE A 74 4.78 13.89 -19.35
C ILE A 74 4.90 13.57 -17.85
N VAL A 75 4.30 12.47 -17.37
CA VAL A 75 4.36 12.07 -15.97
C VAL A 75 5.79 11.78 -15.54
N LYS A 76 6.62 11.18 -16.40
CA LYS A 76 8.04 10.94 -16.10
C LYS A 76 8.79 12.23 -15.75
N ARG A 77 8.46 13.34 -16.44
CA ARG A 77 9.01 14.67 -16.14
C ARG A 77 8.45 15.21 -14.82
N MET A 78 7.17 15.02 -14.57
CA MET A 78 6.52 15.46 -13.32
C MET A 78 7.06 14.73 -12.08
N CYS A 79 7.44 13.45 -12.21
CA CYS A 79 8.07 12.66 -11.14
C CYS A 79 9.38 13.26 -10.62
N ASN A 80 10.05 14.10 -11.42
CA ASN A 80 11.31 14.79 -11.08
C ASN A 80 11.18 16.31 -11.20
N ASN A 81 9.95 16.85 -11.10
CA ASN A 81 9.72 18.29 -11.22
C ASN A 81 10.48 19.06 -10.11
N ARG A 82 10.99 20.25 -10.46
CA ARG A 82 11.65 21.16 -9.50
C ARG A 82 10.67 21.65 -8.43
N ASN A 83 9.40 21.85 -8.78
CA ASN A 83 8.37 22.20 -7.82
C ASN A 83 8.03 20.97 -6.95
N PRO A 84 8.31 21.00 -5.63
CA PRO A 84 8.11 19.85 -4.76
C PRO A 84 6.63 19.47 -4.63
N ARG A 85 5.70 20.42 -4.79
CA ARG A 85 4.25 20.12 -4.73
C ARG A 85 3.84 19.24 -5.90
N ILE A 86 4.27 19.59 -7.11
CA ILE A 86 4.02 18.79 -8.32
C ILE A 86 4.67 17.42 -8.17
N ARG A 87 5.96 17.39 -7.80
CA ARG A 87 6.72 16.15 -7.64
C ARG A 87 6.06 15.18 -6.65
N THR A 88 5.69 15.67 -5.47
CA THR A 88 5.07 14.84 -4.43
C THR A 88 3.67 14.39 -4.84
N ALA A 89 2.85 15.27 -5.42
CA ALA A 89 1.52 14.91 -5.90
C ALA A 89 1.58 13.84 -7.00
N THR A 90 2.47 14.00 -7.97
CA THR A 90 2.66 13.01 -9.05
C THR A 90 3.18 11.68 -8.50
N ARG A 91 4.16 11.68 -7.59
CA ARG A 91 4.65 10.43 -6.97
C ARG A 91 3.61 9.75 -6.09
N ALA A 92 2.68 10.50 -5.51
CA ALA A 92 1.58 9.93 -4.72
C ALA A 92 0.51 9.29 -5.61
N ARG A 93 0.18 9.93 -6.74
CA ARG A 93 -0.84 9.46 -7.69
C ARG A 93 -0.33 8.40 -8.67
N CYS A 94 0.90 8.52 -9.13
CA CYS A 94 1.51 7.65 -10.13
C CYS A 94 2.80 6.98 -9.60
N PRO A 95 2.76 6.26 -8.46
CA PRO A 95 3.95 5.69 -7.86
C PRO A 95 4.64 4.62 -8.74
N VAL A 96 3.89 3.86 -9.54
CA VAL A 96 4.46 2.85 -10.46
C VAL A 96 5.13 3.55 -11.64
N ALA A 97 4.43 4.47 -12.31
CA ALA A 97 5.01 5.23 -13.42
C ALA A 97 6.23 6.08 -13.01
N CYS A 98 6.26 6.56 -11.76
CA CYS A 98 7.40 7.26 -11.18
C CYS A 98 8.52 6.33 -10.68
N GLY A 99 8.38 5.00 -10.78
CA GLY A 99 9.37 4.03 -10.32
C GLY A 99 9.56 4.00 -8.80
N ILE A 100 8.57 4.45 -8.03
CA ILE A 100 8.58 4.43 -6.57
C ILE A 100 8.38 3.01 -6.04
N CYS A 101 7.59 2.20 -6.75
CA CYS A 101 7.33 0.80 -6.38
C CYS A 101 6.83 0.00 -7.59
N SER A 102 6.84 -1.33 -7.45
CA SER A 102 6.29 -2.25 -8.44
C SER A 102 4.76 -2.37 -8.32
N PRO A 103 4.02 -2.54 -9.42
CA PRO A 103 2.58 -2.69 -9.39
C PRO A 103 2.18 -3.89 -8.53
N GLY A 104 1.20 -3.69 -7.64
CA GLY A 104 0.74 -4.72 -6.70
C GLY A 104 1.61 -4.91 -5.47
N ALA A 105 2.76 -4.22 -5.35
CA ALA A 105 3.57 -4.28 -4.14
C ALA A 105 2.82 -3.68 -2.95
N VAL A 106 2.89 -4.36 -1.80
CA VAL A 106 2.35 -3.86 -0.54
C VAL A 106 3.37 -2.90 0.09
N LEU A 107 2.96 -1.65 0.27
CA LEU A 107 3.72 -0.65 0.99
C LEU A 107 3.19 -0.56 2.42
N VAL A 108 3.96 -1.07 3.38
CA VAL A 108 3.65 -0.93 4.81
C VAL A 108 4.01 0.49 5.24
N LEU A 109 3.05 1.18 5.85
CA LEU A 109 3.19 2.53 6.36
C LEU A 109 3.38 2.45 7.88
N ARG A 110 4.43 3.10 8.38
CA ARG A 110 4.78 3.13 9.81
C ARG A 110 4.06 4.26 10.53
#